data_AF-A0A973LSS0-F1
#
_entry.id   AF-A0A973LSS0-F1
#
_cell.length_a   1.000
_cell.length_b   1.000
_cell.length_c   1.000
_cell.angle_alpha   90.00
_cell.angle_beta   90.00
_cell.angle_gamma   90.00
#
_symmetry.space_group_name_H-M   'P 1'
#
loop_
_entity.id
_entity.type
_entity.pdbx_description
1 polymer ?
#
loop_
_entity_poly.entity_id
_entity_poly.type
_entity_poly.pdbx_seq_one_letter_code
_entity_poly.pdbx_strand_id
1 'polypeptide(L)'
;MLAISLGVAWLLLGPLALWVLVRGRPGAKVGAVATLALLEGATIAMSRELPDPGPAVVAHDVPPAAARPACDERTPIPQWAKLGKHLVLSWTAAPHECDTAKVIARPDGHRLLVWVHEGPLRGEHKGVRTLPVRVEDGVAALTVPLADRERLIPVDGRSGKRIPAPAREPGPL
;
A
#
# COMPACT_ATOMS: atom_id res chain seq x y z
N MET A 1 -18.79 16.63 24.06
CA MET A 1 -20.27 16.50 24.01
C MET A 1 -20.81 16.41 22.58
N LEU A 2 -20.37 17.29 21.66
CA LEU A 2 -20.85 17.31 20.27
C LEU A 2 -20.67 15.99 19.50
N ALA A 3 -19.55 15.28 19.69
CA ALA A 3 -19.28 14.00 19.00
C ALA A 3 -20.25 12.90 19.43
N ILE A 4 -20.56 12.87 20.74
CA ILE A 4 -21.48 11.88 21.33
C ILE A 4 -22.90 12.16 20.85
N SER A 5 -23.33 13.43 20.84
CA SER A 5 -24.65 13.81 20.30
C SER A 5 -24.78 13.52 18.82
N LEU A 6 -23.71 13.71 18.04
CA LEU A 6 -23.71 13.43 16.59
C LEU A 6 -23.79 11.92 16.32
N GLY A 7 -23.09 11.10 17.10
CA GLY A 7 -23.19 9.64 17.03
C GLY A 7 -24.60 9.14 17.37
N VAL A 8 -25.22 9.66 18.43
CA VAL A 8 -26.60 9.30 18.80
C VAL A 8 -27.60 9.75 17.72
N ALA A 9 -27.39 10.93 17.11
CA ALA A 9 -28.21 11.39 16.00
C ALA A 9 -28.12 10.46 14.78
N TRP A 10 -26.92 9.95 14.45
CA TRP A 10 -26.74 8.95 13.39
C TRP A 10 -27.48 7.63 13.67
N LEU A 11 -27.41 7.14 14.91
CA LEU A 11 -28.07 5.90 15.29
C LEU A 11 -29.60 5.97 15.22
N LEU A 12 -30.18 7.14 15.48
CA LEU A 12 -31.64 7.32 15.46
C LEU A 12 -32.15 7.78 14.10
N LEU A 13 -31.55 8.82 13.52
CA LEU A 13 -32.04 9.45 12.30
C LEU A 13 -31.64 8.69 11.04
N GLY A 14 -30.50 7.99 11.03
CA GLY A 14 -30.05 7.21 9.87
C GLY A 14 -31.04 6.09 9.50
N PRO A 15 -31.34 5.15 10.41
CA PRO A 15 -32.30 4.07 10.14
C PRO A 15 -33.72 4.60 9.86
N LEU A 16 -34.14 5.65 10.57
CA LEU A 16 -35.45 6.26 10.37
C LEU A 16 -35.57 6.93 8.99
N ALA A 17 -34.56 7.70 8.56
CA ALA A 17 -34.53 8.32 7.25
C ALA A 17 -34.54 7.26 6.13
N LEU A 18 -33.78 6.18 6.30
CA LEU A 18 -33.73 5.07 5.35
C LEU A 18 -35.09 4.37 5.23
N TRP A 19 -35.77 4.16 6.37
CA TRP A 19 -37.12 3.62 6.40
C TRP A 19 -38.14 4.54 5.71
N VAL A 20 -38.08 5.85 5.96
CA VAL A 20 -38.92 6.86 5.29
C VAL A 20 -38.62 6.93 3.79
N LEU A 21 -37.38 6.73 3.36
CA LEU A 21 -37.01 6.71 1.95
C LEU A 21 -37.69 5.54 1.20
N VAL A 22 -37.76 4.38 1.86
CA VAL A 22 -38.37 3.16 1.32
C VAL A 22 -39.91 3.25 1.35
N ARG A 23 -40.50 3.67 2.47
CA ARG A 23 -41.96 3.57 2.72
C ARG A 23 -42.73 4.89 2.76
N GLY A 24 -42.04 6.03 2.75
CA GLY A 24 -42.64 7.36 2.96
C GLY A 24 -43.28 7.98 1.71
N ARG A 25 -44.12 8.99 1.94
CA ARG A 25 -44.69 9.85 0.89
C ARG A 25 -43.61 10.74 0.25
N PRO A 26 -43.76 11.20 -1.01
CA PRO A 26 -42.71 11.93 -1.72
C PRO A 26 -42.17 13.15 -0.95
N GLY A 27 -43.03 13.93 -0.28
CA GLY A 27 -42.58 15.05 0.58
C GLY A 27 -41.76 14.61 1.80
N ALA A 28 -42.08 13.46 2.41
CA ALA A 28 -41.32 12.91 3.53
C ALA A 28 -39.96 12.35 3.09
N LYS A 29 -39.85 11.86 1.84
CA LYS A 29 -38.57 11.40 1.28
C LYS A 29 -37.59 12.55 1.06
N VAL A 30 -38.08 13.72 0.62
CA VAL A 30 -37.25 14.93 0.50
C VAL A 30 -36.68 15.32 1.87
N GLY A 31 -37.52 15.27 2.91
CA GLY A 31 -37.06 15.48 4.30
C GLY A 31 -35.99 14.48 4.72
N ALA A 32 -36.18 13.19 4.43
CA ALA A 32 -35.20 12.15 4.76
C ALA A 32 -33.84 12.35 4.05
N VAL A 33 -33.85 12.73 2.77
CA VAL A 33 -32.63 13.06 2.03
C VAL A 33 -31.94 14.29 2.63
N ALA A 34 -32.70 15.34 2.94
CA ALA A 34 -32.16 16.54 3.57
C ALA A 34 -31.54 16.23 4.95
N THR A 35 -32.18 15.39 5.76
CA THR A 35 -31.64 14.94 7.05
C THR A 35 -30.33 14.17 6.91
N LEU A 36 -30.25 13.23 5.96
CA LEU A 36 -29.01 12.48 5.70
C LEU A 36 -27.88 13.40 5.23
N ALA A 37 -28.17 14.31 4.30
CA ALA A 37 -27.19 15.30 3.84
C ALA A 37 -26.67 16.19 4.98
N LEU A 38 -27.55 16.58 5.91
CA LEU A 38 -27.17 17.38 7.07
C LEU A 38 -26.30 16.59 8.05
N LEU A 39 -26.61 15.32 8.28
CA LEU A 39 -25.81 14.43 9.13
C LEU A 39 -24.42 14.21 8.56
N GLU A 40 -24.30 13.96 7.26
CA GLU A 40 -22.99 13.84 6.60
C GLU A 40 -22.20 15.15 6.65
N GLY A 41 -22.85 16.28 6.33
CA GLY A 41 -22.23 17.59 6.39
C GLY A 41 -21.70 17.92 7.79
N ALA A 42 -22.48 17.64 8.84
CA ALA A 42 -22.06 17.82 10.23
C ALA A 42 -20.88 16.92 10.61
N THR A 43 -20.84 15.69 10.09
CA THR A 43 -19.74 14.75 10.32
C THR A 43 -18.45 15.23 9.65
N ILE A 44 -18.52 15.76 8.43
CA ILE A 44 -17.37 16.31 7.72
C ILE A 44 -16.87 17.60 8.37
N ALA A 45 -17.77 18.50 8.77
CA ALA A 45 -17.40 19.74 9.46
C ALA A 45 -16.69 19.44 10.79
N MET A 46 -17.23 18.48 11.56
CA MET A 46 -16.61 18.05 12.82
C MET A 46 -15.23 17.39 12.58
N SER A 47 -15.05 16.66 11.48
CA SER A 47 -13.77 16.04 11.12
C SER A 47 -12.69 17.08 10.74
N ARG A 48 -13.08 18.31 10.38
CA ARG A 48 -12.16 19.40 10.05
C ARG A 48 -11.73 20.23 11.25
N GLU A 49 -12.50 20.21 12.34
CA GLU A 49 -12.18 20.94 13.58
C GLU A 49 -11.29 20.14 14.54
N LEU A 50 -11.07 18.84 14.28
CA LEU A 50 -10.00 18.10 14.95
C LEU A 50 -8.66 18.51 14.34
N PRO A 51 -7.68 18.98 15.13
CA PRO A 51 -6.29 18.96 14.71
C PRO A 51 -5.97 17.54 14.28
N ASP A 52 -5.39 17.37 13.09
CA ASP A 52 -4.97 16.07 12.58
C ASP A 52 -4.22 15.32 13.69
N PRO A 53 -4.80 14.27 14.29
CA PRO A 53 -4.03 13.39 15.12
C PRO A 53 -3.22 12.59 14.12
N GLY A 54 -2.00 13.07 13.84
CA GLY A 54 -0.99 12.27 13.16
C GLY A 54 -1.06 10.85 13.72
N PRO A 55 -0.94 9.82 12.87
CA PRO A 55 -1.50 8.49 13.08
C PRO A 55 -1.37 8.04 14.54
N ALA A 56 -2.47 8.11 15.27
CA ALA A 56 -2.56 7.62 16.63
C ALA A 56 -2.52 6.10 16.56
N VAL A 57 -1.31 5.55 16.53
CA VAL A 57 -1.04 4.17 16.89
C VAL A 57 -1.49 4.04 18.33
N VAL A 58 -2.61 3.35 18.56
CA VAL A 58 -2.99 2.91 19.90
C VAL A 58 -1.89 1.96 20.34
N ALA A 59 -0.94 2.50 21.11
CA ALA A 59 -0.02 1.71 21.88
C ALA A 59 -0.87 0.96 22.92
N HIS A 60 -1.21 -0.29 22.63
CA HIS A 60 -1.25 -1.24 23.72
C HIS A 60 0.11 -1.18 24.41
N ASP A 61 0.14 -1.11 25.74
CA ASP A 61 1.34 -1.31 26.56
C ASP A 61 1.96 -2.67 26.23
N VAL A 62 2.67 -2.70 25.11
CA VAL A 62 3.69 -3.68 24.78
C VAL A 62 4.95 -3.09 25.41
N PRO A 63 5.65 -3.82 26.30
CA PRO A 63 6.94 -3.37 26.81
C PRO A 63 7.78 -2.89 25.64
N PRO A 64 8.52 -1.77 25.76
CA PRO A 64 9.12 -1.06 24.63
C PRO A 64 9.76 -2.09 23.73
N ALA A 65 9.17 -2.26 22.54
CA ALA A 65 9.65 -3.24 21.58
C ALA A 65 11.13 -2.92 21.41
N ALA A 66 11.98 -3.82 21.91
CA ALA A 66 13.41 -3.74 21.75
C ALA A 66 13.63 -3.33 20.30
N ALA A 67 14.29 -2.18 20.10
CA ALA A 67 14.53 -1.62 18.79
C ALA A 67 14.94 -2.79 17.89
N ARG A 68 14.06 -3.16 16.94
CA ARG A 68 14.37 -4.25 16.01
C ARG A 68 15.74 -3.90 15.44
N PRO A 69 16.67 -4.85 15.33
CA PRO A 69 17.96 -4.55 14.74
C PRO A 69 17.70 -3.82 13.42
N ALA A 70 18.27 -2.62 13.29
CA ALA A 70 18.12 -1.86 12.06
C ALA A 70 18.59 -2.76 10.92
N CYS A 71 17.74 -2.97 9.93
CA CYS A 71 18.12 -3.76 8.77
C CYS A 71 19.19 -3.00 7.97
N ASP A 72 19.95 -3.73 7.17
CA ASP A 72 21.04 -3.17 6.38
C ASP A 72 20.48 -2.30 5.26
N GLU A 73 20.48 -0.97 5.45
CA GLU A 73 20.04 -0.03 4.42
C GLU A 73 20.95 -0.10 3.19
N ARG A 74 20.38 -0.55 2.06
CA ARG A 74 21.15 -0.73 0.82
C ARG A 74 20.27 -0.61 -0.40
N THR A 75 20.90 -0.62 -1.56
CA THR A 75 20.20 -0.69 -2.85
C THR A 75 20.63 -1.97 -3.52
N PRO A 76 19.91 -3.09 -3.26
CA PRO A 76 20.30 -4.39 -3.78
C PRO A 76 20.27 -4.38 -5.31
N ILE A 77 21.16 -5.17 -5.90
CA ILE A 77 21.20 -5.38 -7.35
C ILE A 77 20.48 -6.70 -7.62
N PRO A 78 19.29 -6.68 -8.26
CA PRO A 78 18.61 -7.91 -8.63
C PRO A 78 19.50 -8.77 -9.53
N GLN A 79 19.72 -10.01 -9.11
CA GLN A 79 20.51 -10.99 -9.85
C GLN A 79 19.66 -11.75 -10.87
N TRP A 80 18.36 -11.92 -10.59
CA TRP A 80 17.40 -12.53 -11.51
C TRP A 80 16.05 -11.83 -11.47
N ALA A 81 15.36 -11.89 -12.61
CA ALA A 81 14.02 -11.38 -12.81
C ALA A 81 13.16 -12.41 -13.54
N LYS A 82 12.06 -12.84 -12.91
CA LYS A 82 11.04 -13.68 -13.54
C LYS A 82 9.84 -12.82 -13.91
N LEU A 83 9.67 -12.58 -15.21
CA LEU A 83 8.54 -11.83 -15.74
C LEU A 83 7.39 -12.79 -16.09
N GLY A 84 6.22 -12.55 -15.52
CA GLY A 84 4.97 -13.23 -15.82
C GLY A 84 3.78 -12.28 -15.66
N LYS A 85 2.74 -12.68 -14.93
CA LYS A 85 1.66 -11.76 -14.50
C LYS A 85 2.17 -10.67 -13.55
N HIS A 86 3.25 -10.99 -12.84
CA HIS A 86 3.98 -10.12 -11.94
C HIS A 86 5.46 -10.24 -12.29
N LEU A 87 6.24 -9.23 -11.88
CA LEU A 87 7.69 -9.31 -11.95
C LEU A 87 8.22 -9.75 -10.59
N VAL A 88 8.84 -10.92 -10.53
CA VAL A 88 9.57 -11.36 -9.34
C VAL A 88 11.04 -10.98 -9.49
N LEU A 89 11.59 -10.31 -8.50
CA LEU A 89 13.00 -9.93 -8.42
C LEU A 89 13.65 -10.71 -7.29
N SER A 90 14.88 -11.16 -7.51
CA SER A 90 15.64 -11.92 -6.52
C SER A 90 17.11 -11.49 -6.47
N TRP A 91 17.68 -11.49 -5.27
CA TRP A 91 19.08 -11.18 -4.99
C TRP A 91 19.56 -11.93 -3.73
N THR A 92 20.86 -11.93 -3.48
CA THR A 92 21.45 -12.51 -2.26
C THR A 92 21.04 -11.70 -1.02
N ALA A 93 20.42 -12.37 -0.05
CA ALA A 93 20.03 -11.74 1.21
C ALA A 93 21.26 -11.30 2.01
N ALA A 94 21.18 -10.13 2.63
CA ALA A 94 22.11 -9.69 3.67
C ALA A 94 21.86 -10.44 4.98
N PRO A 95 22.85 -10.48 5.89
CA PRO A 95 22.65 -10.96 7.26
C PRO A 95 21.50 -10.29 8.00
N HIS A 96 21.25 -9.00 7.72
CA HIS A 96 20.13 -8.24 8.29
C HIS A 96 19.24 -7.65 7.18
N GLU A 97 18.70 -8.52 6.32
CA GLU A 97 17.79 -8.12 5.24
C GLU A 97 16.57 -7.36 5.78
N CYS A 98 16.11 -6.33 5.05
CA CYS A 98 14.93 -5.59 5.44
C CYS A 98 13.66 -6.38 5.11
N ASP A 99 12.65 -6.34 6.00
CA ASP A 99 11.33 -6.95 5.77
C ASP A 99 10.60 -6.35 4.54
N THR A 100 10.99 -5.14 4.13
CA THR A 100 10.39 -4.40 3.03
C THR A 100 11.43 -3.68 2.20
N ALA A 101 11.14 -3.54 0.91
CA ALA A 101 11.91 -2.73 -0.01
C ALA A 101 10.99 -1.76 -0.77
N LYS A 102 11.52 -0.59 -1.07
CA LYS A 102 10.91 0.40 -1.94
C LYS A 102 11.34 0.11 -3.37
N VAL A 103 10.36 -0.02 -4.26
CA VAL A 103 10.58 -0.38 -5.66
C VAL A 103 9.97 0.68 -6.56
N ILE A 104 10.73 1.08 -7.57
CA ILE A 104 10.25 1.90 -8.68
C ILE A 104 10.36 1.03 -9.92
N ALA A 105 9.25 0.88 -10.63
CA ALA A 105 9.19 0.17 -11.91
C ALA A 105 8.60 1.13 -12.95
N ARG A 106 9.38 1.43 -13.99
CA ARG A 106 9.00 2.40 -15.03
C ARG A 106 9.20 1.80 -16.42
N PRO A 107 8.17 1.78 -17.27
CA PRO A 107 8.33 1.39 -18.67
C PRO A 107 9.14 2.45 -19.43
N ASP A 108 10.00 1.99 -20.33
CA ASP A 108 10.80 2.79 -21.26
C ASP A 108 10.91 2.04 -22.59
N GLY A 109 9.95 2.29 -23.50
CA GLY A 109 9.73 1.46 -24.68
C GLY A 109 9.48 0.00 -24.29
N HIS A 110 10.29 -0.92 -24.82
CA HIS A 110 10.22 -2.35 -24.50
C HIS A 110 10.98 -2.73 -23.21
N ARG A 111 11.56 -1.77 -22.50
CA ARG A 111 12.33 -2.01 -21.27
C ARG A 111 11.47 -1.67 -20.06
N LEU A 112 11.63 -2.45 -19.00
CA LEU A 112 11.09 -2.13 -17.69
C LEU A 112 12.27 -1.80 -16.79
N LEU A 113 12.48 -0.51 -16.55
CA LEU A 113 13.52 -0.02 -15.65
C LEU A 113 13.07 -0.22 -14.21
N VAL A 114 13.92 -0.87 -13.42
CA VAL A 114 13.61 -1.28 -12.06
C VAL A 114 14.68 -0.78 -11.10
N TRP A 115 14.27 -0.12 -10.04
CA TRP A 115 15.12 0.27 -8.91
C TRP A 115 14.56 -0.36 -7.64
N VAL A 116 15.42 -0.97 -6.83
CA VAL A 116 15.06 -1.57 -5.53
C VAL A 116 15.92 -0.93 -4.45
N HIS A 117 15.30 -0.46 -3.38
CA HIS A 117 15.99 0.15 -2.25
C HIS A 117 15.42 -0.38 -0.93
N GLU A 118 16.30 -0.83 -0.06
CA GLU A 118 15.99 -1.30 1.28
C GLU A 118 16.23 -0.18 2.28
N GLY A 119 15.24 0.09 3.12
CA GLY A 119 15.27 1.19 4.08
C GLY A 119 14.60 2.49 3.61
N PRO A 120 14.82 3.60 4.34
CA PRO A 120 14.18 4.87 4.10
C PRO A 120 14.75 5.60 2.88
N LEU A 121 14.04 5.52 1.75
CA LEU A 121 14.26 6.44 0.62
C LEU A 121 14.12 7.91 1.06
N ARG A 122 15.12 8.73 0.77
CA ARG A 122 15.11 10.18 1.00
C ARG A 122 14.55 10.91 -0.22
N GLY A 123 13.72 11.93 0.01
CA GLY A 123 13.10 12.74 -1.04
C GLY A 123 11.79 12.16 -1.57
N GLU A 124 11.09 12.95 -2.40
CA GLU A 124 9.84 12.54 -3.03
C GLU A 124 10.14 11.78 -4.34
N HIS A 125 9.68 10.53 -4.43
CA HIS A 125 9.87 9.69 -5.61
C HIS A 125 8.53 9.26 -6.19
N LYS A 126 8.23 9.70 -7.41
CA LYS A 126 6.99 9.30 -8.10
C LYS A 126 6.99 7.82 -8.44
N GLY A 127 5.88 7.14 -8.18
CA GLY A 127 5.70 5.73 -8.53
C GLY A 127 6.43 4.74 -7.62
N VAL A 128 6.92 5.19 -6.45
CA VAL A 128 7.50 4.29 -5.44
C VAL A 128 6.42 3.37 -4.86
N ARG A 129 6.76 2.09 -4.68
CA ARG A 129 5.92 1.10 -4.00
C ARG A 129 6.73 0.44 -2.91
N THR A 130 6.22 0.41 -1.68
CA THR A 130 6.81 -0.40 -0.62
C THR A 130 6.25 -1.81 -0.72
N LEU A 131 7.12 -2.79 -0.92
CA LEU A 131 6.77 -4.19 -1.12
C LEU A 131 7.47 -5.07 -0.09
N PRO A 132 6.83 -6.15 0.37
CA PRO A 132 7.45 -7.09 1.30
C PRO A 132 8.59 -7.85 0.61
N VAL A 133 9.69 -8.03 1.34
CA VAL A 133 10.80 -8.92 0.97
C VAL A 133 10.61 -10.24 1.70
N ARG A 134 10.83 -11.34 1.00
CA ARG A 134 10.85 -12.68 1.57
C ARG A 134 12.24 -13.26 1.42
N VAL A 135 12.77 -13.80 2.49
CA VAL A 135 14.07 -14.47 2.49
C VAL A 135 13.85 -15.96 2.66
N GLU A 136 14.38 -16.74 1.73
CA GLU A 136 14.36 -18.20 1.74
C GLU A 136 15.71 -18.70 1.23
N ASP A 137 16.35 -19.61 1.97
CA ASP A 137 17.67 -20.19 1.62
C ASP A 137 18.76 -19.16 1.24
N GLY A 138 18.79 -18.02 1.94
CA GLY A 138 19.75 -16.94 1.68
C GLY A 138 19.46 -16.10 0.43
N VAL A 139 18.30 -16.30 -0.20
CA VAL A 139 17.82 -15.52 -1.34
C VAL A 139 16.69 -14.62 -0.88
N ALA A 140 16.85 -13.32 -1.08
CA ALA A 140 15.80 -12.33 -0.90
C ALA A 140 15.02 -12.18 -2.21
N ALA A 141 13.70 -12.13 -2.10
CA ALA A 141 12.80 -11.96 -3.24
C ALA A 141 11.63 -11.03 -2.92
N LEU A 142 11.18 -10.29 -3.94
CA LEU A 142 9.94 -9.52 -3.89
C LEU A 142 9.15 -9.64 -5.19
N THR A 143 7.86 -9.34 -5.10
CA THR A 143 6.93 -9.39 -6.24
C THR A 143 6.39 -7.99 -6.56
N VAL A 144 6.70 -7.51 -7.76
CA VAL A 144 6.23 -6.22 -8.28
C VAL A 144 4.95 -6.43 -9.10
N PRO A 145 3.82 -5.81 -8.73
CA PRO A 145 2.62 -5.83 -9.55
C PRO A 145 2.82 -4.97 -10.81
N LEU A 146 2.52 -5.54 -11.97
CA LEU A 146 2.57 -4.84 -13.26
C LEU A 146 1.16 -4.50 -13.72
N ALA A 147 0.96 -3.26 -14.17
CA ALA A 147 -0.35 -2.80 -14.66
C ALA A 147 -0.65 -3.32 -16.08
N ASP A 148 0.38 -3.56 -16.88
CA ASP A 148 0.24 -3.92 -18.29
C ASP A 148 1.07 -5.16 -18.66
N ARG A 149 0.60 -5.93 -19.65
CA ARG A 149 1.12 -7.25 -20.04
C ARG A 149 2.07 -7.21 -21.23
N GLU A 150 2.60 -6.06 -21.55
CA GLU A 150 3.54 -5.94 -22.66
C GLU A 150 4.80 -6.79 -22.41
N ARG A 151 5.41 -7.27 -23.50
CA ARG A 151 6.64 -8.07 -23.48
C ARG A 151 7.84 -7.19 -23.09
N LEU A 152 7.82 -6.68 -21.86
CA LEU A 152 8.87 -5.83 -21.33
C LEU A 152 10.11 -6.64 -20.98
N ILE A 153 11.27 -6.02 -21.07
CA ILE A 153 12.55 -6.60 -20.66
C ILE A 153 12.95 -5.97 -19.33
N PRO A 154 13.02 -6.73 -18.22
CA PRO A 154 13.48 -6.20 -16.95
C PRO A 154 14.94 -5.74 -17.04
N VAL A 155 15.18 -4.50 -16.66
CA VAL A 155 16.48 -3.83 -16.71
C VAL A 155 16.72 -3.16 -15.37
N ASP A 156 17.91 -3.32 -14.82
CA ASP A 156 18.33 -2.58 -13.64
C ASP A 156 18.44 -1.10 -14.03
N GLY A 157 17.60 -0.27 -13.41
CA GLY A 157 17.51 1.15 -13.71
C GLY A 157 18.76 1.94 -13.28
N ARG A 158 19.64 1.38 -12.45
CA ARG A 158 20.93 1.99 -12.10
C ARG A 158 21.95 1.77 -13.20
N SER A 159 22.14 0.52 -13.63
CA SER A 159 23.20 0.15 -14.58
C SER A 159 22.75 0.18 -16.05
N GLY A 160 21.45 0.18 -16.30
CA GLY A 160 20.88 0.00 -17.64
C GLY A 160 21.06 -1.41 -18.20
N LYS A 161 21.61 -2.35 -17.42
CA LYS A 161 21.83 -3.73 -17.84
C LYS A 161 20.58 -4.57 -17.65
N ARG A 162 20.35 -5.49 -18.59
CA ARG A 162 19.27 -6.49 -18.47
C ARG A 162 19.47 -7.32 -17.21
N ILE A 163 18.40 -7.49 -16.44
CA ILE A 163 18.38 -8.42 -15.32
C ILE A 163 18.19 -9.84 -15.91
N PRO A 164 19.08 -10.79 -15.63
CA PRO A 164 18.98 -12.16 -16.13
C PRO A 164 17.63 -12.81 -15.80
N ALA A 165 17.13 -13.66 -16.70
CA ALA A 165 16.04 -14.57 -16.34
C ALA A 165 16.58 -15.66 -15.40
N PRO A 166 15.74 -16.24 -14.51
CA PRO A 166 16.18 -17.38 -13.72
C PRO A 166 16.64 -18.50 -14.65
N ALA A 167 17.70 -19.21 -14.26
CA ALA A 167 18.08 -20.44 -14.93
C ALA A 167 16.86 -21.37 -14.89
N ARG A 168 16.54 -21.99 -16.02
CA ARG A 168 15.47 -23.00 -16.09
C ARG A 168 15.80 -24.06 -15.03
N GLU A 169 14.97 -24.20 -13.99
CA GLU A 169 15.05 -25.39 -13.14
C GLU A 169 14.89 -26.62 -14.05
N PRO A 170 15.75 -27.64 -13.95
CA PRO A 170 15.49 -28.91 -14.59
C PRO A 170 14.14 -29.42 -14.07
N GLY A 171 13.16 -29.54 -14.95
CA GLY A 171 11.87 -30.15 -14.60
C GLY A 171 12.11 -31.58 -14.10
N PRO A 172 11.23 -32.11 -13.24
CA PRO A 172 11.34 -33.49 -12.80
C PRO A 172 11.26 -34.40 -14.03
N LEU A 173 12.25 -35.28 -14.17
CA LEU A 173 12.28 -36.38 -15.13
C LEU A 173 11.14 -37.37 -14.85
#